data_AF-A0A484FD65-F1
#
_entry.id   AF-A0A484FD65-F1
#
_cell.length_a   1.000
_cell.length_b   1.000
_cell.length_c   1.000
_cell.angle_alpha   90.00
_cell.angle_beta   90.00
_cell.angle_gamma   90.00
#
_symmetry.space_group_name_H-M   'P 1'
#
loop_
_entity.id
_entity.type
_entity.pdbx_description
1 polymer ?
#
loop_
_entity_poly.entity_id
_entity_poly.type
_entity_poly.pdbx_seq_one_letter_code
_entity_poly.pdbx_strand_id
1 'polypeptide(L)'
;MVTVSETISDLATQLSGLAKSSSSDAEKRSAAAVIARQILLASKGPFSDWMVRAFNSAEAASLRLLLDWGAFEVIPMEGTISYTELAKQLEADFSLVVYAGC
;
A
#
# COMPACT_ATOMS: atom_id res chain seq x y z
N MET A 1 -12.62 24.75 13.18
CA MET A 1 -11.62 24.28 12.20
C MET A 1 -11.22 22.89 12.66
N VAL A 2 -11.69 21.84 11.99
CA VAL A 2 -11.45 20.45 12.44
C VAL A 2 -10.00 20.09 12.13
N THR A 3 -9.26 19.63 13.14
CA THR A 3 -7.86 19.24 12.98
C THR A 3 -7.73 17.80 12.51
N VAL A 4 -6.60 17.45 11.88
CA VAL A 4 -6.31 16.06 11.48
C VAL A 4 -6.38 15.10 12.67
N SER A 5 -5.91 15.53 13.85
CA SER A 5 -5.96 14.75 15.09
C SER A 5 -7.41 14.41 15.50
N GLU A 6 -8.32 15.39 15.43
CA GLU A 6 -9.74 15.18 15.74
C GLU A 6 -10.40 14.22 14.75
N THR A 7 -10.14 14.39 13.44
CA THR A 7 -10.67 13.51 12.39
C THR A 7 -10.19 12.06 12.56
N ILE A 8 -8.90 11.86 12.83
CA ILE A 8 -8.35 10.52 13.04
C ILE A 8 -8.92 9.88 14.31
N SER A 9 -9.03 10.65 15.40
CA SER A 9 -9.60 10.17 16.65
C SER A 9 -11.06 9.71 16.51
N ASP A 10 -11.87 10.48 15.78
CA ASP A 10 -13.27 10.12 15.50
C ASP A 10 -13.36 8.83 14.66
N LEU A 11 -12.59 8.74 13.57
CA LEU A 11 -12.55 7.54 12.73
C LEU A 11 -12.05 6.29 13.50
N ALA A 12 -11.06 6.43 14.37
CA ALA A 12 -10.59 5.34 15.23
C ALA A 12 -11.68 4.87 16.21
N THR A 13 -12.49 5.80 16.72
CA THR A 13 -13.64 5.50 17.57
C THR A 13 -14.72 4.75 16.78
N GLN A 14 -15.01 5.17 15.55
CA GLN A 14 -15.95 4.47 14.66
C GLN A 14 -15.47 3.05 14.35
N LEU A 15 -14.17 2.85 14.07
CA LEU A 15 -13.59 1.53 13.83
C LEU A 15 -13.72 0.62 15.06
N SER A 16 -13.45 1.17 16.24
CA SER A 16 -13.58 0.45 17.52
C SER A 16 -15.05 0.10 17.82
N GLY A 17 -15.99 0.96 17.45
CA GLY A 17 -17.42 0.70 17.56
C GLY A 17 -17.89 -0.42 16.62
N LEU A 18 -17.34 -0.46 15.40
CA LEU A 18 -17.64 -1.48 14.40
C LEU A 18 -17.23 -2.89 14.88
N ALA A 19 -16.10 -3.00 15.58
CA ALA A 19 -15.66 -4.27 16.17
C ALA A 19 -16.67 -4.83 17.20
N LYS A 20 -17.42 -3.94 17.87
CA LYS A 20 -18.42 -4.28 18.89
C LYS A 20 -19.84 -4.42 18.33
N SER A 21 -20.08 -4.15 17.04
CA SER A 21 -21.42 -4.22 16.45
C SER A 21 -21.91 -5.66 16.28
N SER A 22 -23.22 -5.85 16.14
CA SER A 22 -23.86 -7.15 15.85
C SER A 22 -23.88 -7.50 14.36
N SER A 23 -23.24 -6.70 13.50
CA SER A 23 -23.13 -6.96 12.06
C SER A 23 -22.35 -8.23 11.76
N SER A 24 -22.54 -8.79 10.57
CA SER A 24 -21.77 -9.94 10.09
C SER A 24 -20.28 -9.58 9.91
N ASP A 25 -19.41 -10.58 9.92
CA ASP A 25 -17.97 -10.37 9.69
C ASP A 25 -17.67 -9.78 8.31
N ALA A 26 -18.47 -10.11 7.28
CA ALA A 26 -18.30 -9.55 5.95
C ALA A 26 -18.60 -8.04 5.92
N GLU A 27 -19.69 -7.62 6.56
CA GLU A 27 -20.06 -6.20 6.70
C GLU A 27 -19.03 -5.45 7.54
N LYS A 28 -18.55 -6.05 8.63
CA LYS A 28 -17.49 -5.48 9.47
C LYS A 28 -16.19 -5.31 8.69
N ARG A 29 -15.76 -6.30 7.90
CA ARG A 29 -14.56 -6.18 7.07
C ARG A 29 -14.71 -5.05 6.04
N SER A 30 -15.85 -4.98 5.36
CA SER A 30 -16.10 -3.95 4.36
C SER A 30 -16.08 -2.54 4.96
N ALA A 31 -16.79 -2.33 6.08
CA ALA A 31 -16.82 -1.04 6.73
C ALA A 31 -15.48 -0.67 7.38
N ALA A 32 -14.75 -1.65 7.94
CA ALA A 32 -13.40 -1.44 8.45
C ALA A 32 -12.43 -0.96 7.35
N ALA A 33 -12.50 -1.55 6.16
CA ALA A 33 -11.69 -1.13 5.02
C ALA A 33 -11.98 0.32 4.59
N VAL A 34 -13.25 0.75 4.64
CA VAL A 34 -13.65 2.13 4.34
C VAL A 34 -13.07 3.11 5.37
N ILE A 35 -13.23 2.82 6.67
CA ILE A 35 -12.72 3.67 7.75
C ILE A 35 -11.18 3.74 7.71
N ALA A 36 -10.50 2.61 7.51
CA ALA A 36 -9.05 2.58 7.37
C ALA A 36 -8.55 3.45 6.20
N ARG A 37 -9.27 3.43 5.06
CA ARG A 37 -8.95 4.29 3.93
C ARG A 37 -9.14 5.77 4.25
N GLN A 38 -10.18 6.12 5.02
CA GLN A 38 -10.39 7.51 5.46
C GLN A 38 -9.30 7.98 6.42
N ILE A 39 -8.85 7.13 7.35
CA ILE A 39 -7.72 7.42 8.23
C ILE A 39 -6.46 7.65 7.40
N LEU A 40 -6.17 6.78 6.43
CA LEU A 40 -5.04 6.93 5.52
C LEU A 40 -5.10 8.26 4.77
N LEU A 41 -6.25 8.63 4.22
CA LEU A 41 -6.43 9.90 3.50
C LEU A 41 -6.25 11.12 4.41
N ALA A 42 -6.80 11.08 5.63
CA ALA A 42 -6.63 12.16 6.61
C ALA A 42 -5.18 12.30 7.09
N SER A 43 -4.42 11.20 7.07
CA SER A 43 -3.01 11.15 7.50
C SER A 43 -2.02 11.49 6.39
N LYS A 44 -2.44 11.45 5.11
CA LYS A 44 -1.56 11.82 3.99
C LYS A 44 -1.15 13.28 4.14
N GLY A 45 0.16 13.53 4.00
CA GLY A 45 0.73 14.88 3.92
C GLY A 45 0.17 15.68 2.73
N PRO A 46 0.62 16.92 2.51
CA PRO A 46 0.04 17.86 1.55
C PRO A 46 0.38 17.52 0.08
N PHE A 47 0.30 16.25 -0.31
CA PHE A 47 0.40 15.87 -1.72
C PHE A 47 -0.89 16.25 -2.42
N SER A 48 -0.76 16.98 -3.52
CA SER A 48 -1.86 17.21 -4.44
C SER A 48 -2.42 15.90 -4.98
N ASP A 49 -3.71 15.89 -5.34
CA ASP A 49 -4.38 14.73 -5.93
C ASP A 49 -3.66 14.19 -7.18
N TRP A 50 -3.01 15.08 -7.96
CA TRP A 50 -2.26 14.68 -9.15
C TRP A 50 -1.01 13.87 -8.78
N MET A 51 -0.31 14.21 -7.70
CA MET A 51 0.86 13.45 -7.25
C MET A 51 0.43 12.08 -6.73
N VAL A 52 -0.67 12.00 -5.98
CA VAL A 52 -1.22 10.71 -5.53
C VAL A 52 -1.55 9.81 -6.72
N ARG A 53 -2.16 10.37 -7.78
CA ARG A 53 -2.43 9.62 -9.02
C ARG A 53 -1.14 9.17 -9.71
N ALA A 54 -0.15 10.05 -9.79
CA ALA A 54 1.14 9.73 -10.41
C ALA A 54 1.86 8.58 -9.68
N PHE A 55 1.88 8.61 -8.34
CA PHE A 55 2.46 7.53 -7.54
C PHE A 55 1.74 6.19 -7.77
N ASN A 56 0.41 6.19 -7.74
CA ASN A 56 -0.37 4.95 -7.98
C ASN A 56 -0.12 4.39 -9.40
N SER A 57 0.00 5.27 -10.41
CA SER A 57 0.32 4.83 -11.77
C SER A 57 1.74 4.26 -11.88
N ALA A 58 2.72 4.87 -11.20
CA ALA A 58 4.09 4.37 -11.15
C ALA A 58 4.15 3.00 -10.45
N GLU A 59 3.46 2.85 -9.32
CA GLU A 59 3.36 1.56 -8.60
C GLU A 59 2.78 0.46 -9.50
N ALA A 60 1.69 0.74 -10.22
CA ALA A 60 1.11 -0.23 -11.15
C ALA A 60 2.06 -0.61 -12.29
N ALA A 61 2.80 0.36 -12.84
CA ALA A 61 3.80 0.11 -13.88
C ALA A 61 4.98 -0.72 -13.37
N SER A 62 5.50 -0.41 -12.17
CA SER A 62 6.57 -1.17 -11.54
C SER A 62 6.15 -2.61 -11.23
N LEU A 63 4.95 -2.82 -10.68
CA LEU A 63 4.42 -4.16 -10.45
C LEU A 63 4.30 -4.96 -11.75
N ARG A 64 3.85 -4.33 -12.83
CA ARG A 64 3.76 -4.98 -14.13
C ARG A 64 5.14 -5.38 -14.66
N LEU A 65 6.12 -4.48 -14.54
CA LEU A 65 7.50 -4.75 -14.96
C LEU A 65 8.11 -5.93 -14.19
N LEU A 66 7.93 -5.94 -12.86
CA LEU A 66 8.40 -7.03 -11.99
C LEU A 66 7.75 -8.37 -12.34
N LEU A 67 6.45 -8.38 -12.69
CA LEU A 67 5.77 -9.58 -13.19
C LEU A 67 6.34 -10.04 -14.53
N ASP A 68 6.55 -9.12 -15.48
CA ASP A 68 7.08 -9.46 -16.81
C ASP A 68 8.53 -9.98 -16.74
N TRP A 69 9.30 -9.56 -15.74
CA TRP A 69 10.63 -10.09 -15.46
C TRP A 69 10.65 -11.41 -14.67
N GLY A 70 9.53 -11.86 -14.14
CA GLY A 70 9.48 -13.05 -13.28
C GLY A 70 10.12 -12.82 -11.90
N ALA A 71 10.02 -11.60 -11.37
CA ALA A 71 10.62 -11.25 -10.08
C ALA A 71 10.03 -12.05 -8.91
N PHE A 72 8.73 -12.37 -8.97
CA PHE A 72 8.04 -13.05 -7.87
C PHE A 72 8.35 -14.55 -7.80
N GLU A 73 8.91 -15.12 -8.87
CA GLU A 73 9.36 -16.51 -8.98
C GLU A 73 10.74 -16.71 -8.35
N VAL A 74 11.55 -15.66 -8.33
CA VAL A 74 12.92 -15.68 -7.78
C VAL A 74 12.99 -15.10 -6.37
N ILE A 75 12.04 -14.22 -5.99
CA ILE A 75 11.91 -13.75 -4.60
C ILE A 75 11.47 -14.93 -3.73
N PRO A 76 12.21 -15.25 -2.65
CA PRO A 76 11.88 -16.38 -1.80
C PRO A 76 10.55 -16.13 -1.06
N MET A 77 9.74 -17.18 -0.90
CA MET A 77 8.49 -17.09 -0.11
C MET A 77 8.74 -16.70 1.35
N GLU A 78 9.89 -17.09 1.91
CA GLU A 78 10.32 -16.73 3.26
C GLU A 78 11.73 -16.13 3.23
N GLY A 79 11.95 -15.04 3.99
CA GLY A 79 13.23 -14.35 4.06
C GLY A 79 13.31 -13.16 3.10
N THR A 80 14.53 -12.81 2.69
CA THR A 80 14.79 -11.66 1.82
C THR A 80 15.82 -12.01 0.75
N ILE A 81 15.76 -11.30 -0.37
CA ILE A 81 16.76 -11.31 -1.44
C ILE A 81 17.37 -9.91 -1.56
N SER A 82 18.67 -9.82 -1.83
CA SER A 82 19.30 -8.51 -2.07
C SER A 82 18.98 -8.01 -3.48
N TYR A 83 18.95 -6.69 -3.68
CA TYR A 83 18.74 -6.13 -5.03
C TYR A 83 19.81 -6.57 -6.03
N THR A 84 21.05 -6.80 -5.59
CA THR A 84 22.13 -7.28 -6.47
C THR A 84 21.88 -8.72 -6.92
N GLU A 85 21.45 -9.59 -6.01
CA GLU A 85 21.11 -10.97 -6.36
C GLU A 85 19.84 -11.02 -7.22
N LEU A 86 18.83 -10.21 -6.90
CA LEU A 86 17.62 -10.11 -7.70
C LEU A 86 17.92 -9.65 -9.14
N ALA A 87 18.72 -8.60 -9.31
CA ALA A 87 19.13 -8.12 -10.63
C ALA A 87 19.88 -9.18 -11.44
N LYS A 88 20.74 -9.96 -10.78
CA LYS A 88 21.44 -11.08 -11.40
C LYS A 88 20.49 -12.19 -11.85
N GLN A 89 19.52 -12.57 -11.01
CA GLN A 89 18.52 -13.60 -11.34
C GLN A 89 17.58 -13.16 -12.47
N LEU A 90 17.25 -11.87 -12.54
CA LEU A 90 16.38 -11.29 -13.57
C LEU A 90 17.12 -10.89 -14.85
N GLU A 91 18.44 -11.06 -14.89
CA GLU A 91 19.30 -10.56 -15.97
C GLU A 91 19.02 -9.08 -16.31
N ALA A 92 18.68 -8.30 -15.28
CA ALA A 92 18.26 -6.91 -15.40
C ALA A 92 19.34 -5.96 -14.86
N ASP A 93 19.32 -4.71 -15.34
CA ASP A 93 20.19 -3.69 -14.78
C ASP A 93 19.85 -3.44 -13.31
N PHE A 94 20.88 -3.44 -12.46
CA PHE A 94 20.74 -3.24 -11.02
C PHE A 94 19.96 -1.96 -10.67
N SER A 95 20.23 -0.86 -11.37
CA SER A 95 19.56 0.41 -11.11
C SER A 95 18.07 0.32 -11.43
N LEU A 96 17.68 -0.39 -12.50
CA LEU A 96 16.29 -0.58 -12.87
C LEU A 96 15.52 -1.42 -11.83
N VAL A 97 16.16 -2.46 -11.31
CA VAL A 97 15.56 -3.27 -10.23
C VAL A 97 15.36 -2.46 -8.95
N VAL A 98 16.33 -1.61 -8.61
CA VAL A 98 16.22 -0.69 -7.45
C VAL A 98 15.08 0.32 -7.67
N TYR A 99 14.96 0.93 -8.85
CA TYR A 99 13.90 1.91 -9.12
C TYR A 99 12.51 1.28 -9.21
N ALA A 100 12.41 0.03 -9.67
CA ALA A 100 11.14 -0.69 -9.75
C ALA A 100 10.69 -1.24 -8.39
N GLY A 101 11.61 -1.64 -7.51
CA GLY A 101 11.32 -2.26 -6.21
C GLY A 101 10.89 -1.31 -5.08
N CYS A 102 11.06 0.00 -5.28
CA CYS A 102 11.06 1.06 -4.27
C CYS A 102 12.27 1.04 -3.31
#